data_AF-W4MFU1-F1
#
_entry.id   AF-W4MFU1-F1
#
_cell.length_a   1.000
_cell.length_b   1.000
_cell.length_c   1.000
_cell.angle_alpha   90.00
_cell.angle_beta   90.00
_cell.angle_gamma   90.00
#
_symmetry.space_group_name_H-M   'P 1'
#
loop_
_entity.id
_entity.type
_entity.pdbx_description
1 polymer ?
#
loop_
_entity_poly.entity_id
_entity_poly.type
_entity_poly.pdbx_seq_one_letter_code
_entity_poly.pdbx_strand_id
1 'polypeptide(L)'
;MLDILASATRPLKCDEIPLNFQPRFSGESKLDALVTLEFAILVVDKLFGKVIPARFILFVFVGVLGVFIHLALLALLYIIIEIPFYGSQALATLIAMTANFYYNNKFTYRDRRLKGRAYFKGLLSFYVACSIGAFMNFQIAKFLFDLDTPWPLAGFLGLLVGSVWNYGITSTFTWTSNKTHD
;
A
#
# COMPACT_ATOMS: atom_id res chain seq x y z
N MET A 1 -21.77 -3.91 -12.54
CA MET A 1 -22.90 -4.86 -12.48
C MET A 1 -22.82 -5.76 -11.26
N LEU A 2 -21.68 -6.42 -10.99
CA LEU A 2 -21.40 -7.07 -9.69
C LEU A 2 -21.65 -6.11 -8.51
N ASP A 3 -21.38 -4.83 -8.74
CA ASP A 3 -21.52 -3.82 -7.71
C ASP A 3 -22.98 -3.56 -7.28
N ILE A 4 -23.93 -3.74 -8.20
CA ILE A 4 -25.37 -3.59 -7.93
C ILE A 4 -25.90 -4.81 -7.20
N LEU A 5 -25.49 -6.01 -7.61
CA LEU A 5 -25.93 -7.27 -6.99
C LEU A 5 -25.46 -7.38 -5.54
N ALA A 6 -24.18 -7.09 -5.29
CA ALA A 6 -23.62 -7.26 -3.95
C ALA A 6 -23.90 -6.07 -2.99
N SER A 7 -24.52 -4.99 -3.46
CA SER A 7 -24.96 -3.85 -2.62
C SER A 7 -26.48 -3.84 -2.40
N ALA A 8 -27.21 -4.80 -2.96
CA ALA A 8 -28.64 -4.92 -2.78
C ALA A 8 -28.98 -5.42 -1.37
N THR A 9 -29.79 -4.67 -0.64
CA THR A 9 -30.26 -5.01 0.73
C THR A 9 -31.33 -6.10 0.75
N ARG A 10 -31.83 -6.51 -0.41
CA ARG A 10 -32.86 -7.55 -0.60
C ARG A 10 -32.47 -8.45 -1.77
N PRO A 11 -32.82 -9.75 -1.75
CA PRO A 11 -32.49 -10.67 -2.83
C PRO A 11 -33.15 -10.20 -4.13
N LEU A 12 -32.32 -9.90 -5.14
CA LEU A 12 -32.77 -9.53 -6.48
C LEU A 12 -33.04 -10.81 -7.29
N LYS A 13 -34.14 -10.85 -8.02
CA LYS A 13 -34.35 -11.87 -9.06
C LYS A 13 -33.35 -11.60 -10.19
N CYS A 14 -32.43 -12.53 -10.40
CA CYS A 14 -31.46 -12.49 -11.47
C CYS A 14 -31.78 -13.59 -12.46
N ASP A 15 -31.68 -13.25 -13.75
CA ASP A 15 -31.75 -14.20 -14.84
C ASP A 15 -30.53 -13.92 -15.72
N GLU A 16 -29.77 -14.96 -16.05
CA GLU A 16 -28.56 -14.84 -16.85
C GLU A 16 -28.91 -15.11 -18.31
N ILE A 17 -28.89 -14.07 -19.14
CA ILE A 17 -29.14 -14.22 -20.57
C ILE A 17 -27.82 -14.65 -21.23
N PRO A 18 -27.76 -15.83 -21.88
CA PRO A 18 -26.55 -16.30 -22.53
C PRO A 18 -26.17 -15.37 -23.69
N LEU A 19 -24.96 -14.82 -23.61
CA LEU A 19 -24.40 -13.92 -24.61
C LEU A 19 -23.14 -14.55 -25.20
N ASN A 20 -23.12 -14.74 -26.52
CA ASN A 20 -21.90 -15.17 -27.23
C ASN A 20 -20.97 -13.97 -27.39
N PHE A 21 -19.99 -13.86 -26.49
CA PHE A 21 -18.95 -12.84 -26.56
C PHE A 21 -18.16 -12.96 -27.86
N GLN A 22 -18.28 -11.96 -28.72
CA GLN A 22 -17.57 -11.90 -30.00
C GLN A 22 -16.14 -11.36 -29.80
N PRO A 23 -15.16 -11.85 -30.58
CA PRO A 23 -13.81 -11.31 -30.58
C PRO A 23 -13.80 -9.83 -31.02
N ARG A 24 -12.91 -9.04 -30.40
CA ARG A 24 -12.79 -7.60 -30.65
C ARG A 24 -12.15 -7.36 -32.02
N PHE A 25 -12.76 -6.52 -32.86
CA PHE A 25 -12.29 -6.25 -34.22
C PHE A 25 -11.25 -5.12 -34.34
N SER A 26 -11.17 -4.17 -33.39
CA SER A 26 -10.06 -3.19 -33.29
C SER A 26 -10.03 -2.46 -31.95
N GLY A 27 -8.85 -1.89 -31.61
CA GLY A 27 -8.61 -1.03 -30.44
C GLY A 27 -7.77 -1.68 -29.34
N GLU A 28 -6.77 -0.95 -28.84
CA GLU A 28 -5.97 -1.28 -27.65
C GLU A 28 -6.89 -1.58 -26.46
N SER A 29 -6.50 -2.57 -25.64
CA SER A 29 -7.26 -2.91 -24.44
C SER A 29 -7.28 -1.73 -23.47
N LYS A 30 -8.45 -1.09 -23.31
CA LYS A 30 -8.69 -0.10 -22.23
C LYS A 30 -8.64 -0.72 -20.83
N LEU A 31 -8.50 -2.05 -20.73
CA LEU A 31 -8.19 -2.78 -19.50
C LEU A 31 -6.70 -2.58 -19.22
N ASP A 32 -6.39 -1.38 -18.77
CA ASP A 32 -5.10 -1.02 -18.17
C ASP A 32 -4.94 -1.84 -16.87
N ALA A 33 -3.72 -2.19 -16.48
CA ALA A 33 -3.45 -2.85 -15.20
C ALA A 33 -4.07 -2.08 -14.01
N LEU A 34 -4.27 -0.77 -14.21
CA LEU A 34 -5.02 0.11 -13.32
C LEU A 34 -6.51 -0.28 -13.12
N VAL A 35 -7.21 -0.73 -14.15
CA VAL A 35 -8.62 -1.16 -14.07
C VAL A 35 -8.73 -2.50 -13.33
N THR A 36 -7.78 -3.41 -13.55
CA THR A 36 -7.68 -4.67 -12.79
C THR A 36 -7.46 -4.40 -11.30
N LEU A 37 -6.63 -3.42 -10.96
CA LEU A 37 -6.43 -2.99 -9.58
C LEU A 37 -7.71 -2.41 -8.97
N GLU A 38 -8.44 -1.55 -9.70
CA GLU A 38 -9.73 -1.01 -9.24
C GLU A 38 -10.75 -2.11 -8.96
N PHE A 39 -10.82 -3.14 -9.81
CA PHE A 39 -11.70 -4.28 -9.57
C PHE A 39 -11.27 -5.12 -8.35
N ALA A 40 -9.97 -5.33 -8.15
CA ALA A 40 -9.45 -6.01 -6.97
C ALA A 40 -9.75 -5.24 -5.67
N ILE A 41 -9.61 -3.90 -5.70
CA ILE A 41 -9.98 -3.02 -4.59
C ILE A 41 -11.46 -3.15 -4.26
N LEU A 42 -12.33 -3.16 -5.27
CA LEU A 42 -13.78 -3.29 -5.11
C LEU A 42 -14.17 -4.64 -4.48
N VAL A 43 -13.56 -5.73 -4.94
CA VAL A 43 -13.79 -7.07 -4.39
C VAL A 43 -13.34 -7.13 -2.92
N VAL A 44 -12.16 -6.58 -2.62
CA VAL A 44 -11.64 -6.51 -1.26
C VAL A 44 -12.53 -5.64 -0.36
N ASP A 45 -13.01 -4.50 -0.84
CA ASP A 45 -13.91 -3.63 -0.09
C ASP A 45 -15.26 -4.31 0.20
N LYS A 46 -15.77 -5.12 -0.74
CA LYS A 46 -16.98 -5.90 -0.52
C LYS A 46 -16.83 -7.08 0.43
N LEU A 47 -15.65 -7.69 0.48
CA LEU A 47 -15.37 -8.80 1.37
C LEU A 47 -14.99 -8.33 2.78
N PHE A 48 -14.21 -7.25 2.89
CA PHE A 48 -13.56 -6.84 4.13
C PHE A 48 -13.77 -5.37 4.51
N GLY A 49 -14.37 -4.53 3.67
CA GLY A 49 -14.45 -3.08 3.85
C GLY A 49 -15.19 -2.62 5.12
N LYS A 50 -16.03 -3.48 5.72
CA LYS A 50 -16.66 -3.22 7.03
C LYS A 50 -15.68 -3.32 8.21
N VAL A 51 -14.53 -3.99 8.03
CA VAL A 51 -13.53 -4.27 9.09
C VAL A 51 -12.16 -3.68 8.74
N ILE A 52 -11.71 -3.82 7.49
CA ILE A 52 -10.41 -3.37 7.00
C ILE A 52 -10.61 -2.57 5.70
N PRO A 53 -10.21 -1.28 5.65
CA PRO A 53 -10.32 -0.47 4.45
C PRO A 53 -9.50 -1.07 3.30
N ALA A 54 -10.04 -1.13 2.08
CA ALA A 54 -9.29 -1.64 0.92
C ALA A 54 -7.97 -0.87 0.65
N ARG A 55 -7.93 0.43 1.01
CA ARG A 55 -6.71 1.25 0.95
C ARG A 55 -5.61 0.76 1.88
N PHE A 56 -5.96 0.22 3.06
CA PHE A 56 -4.97 -0.37 3.96
C PHE A 56 -4.32 -1.60 3.32
N ILE A 57 -5.11 -2.43 2.62
CA ILE A 57 -4.60 -3.64 1.95
C ILE A 57 -3.65 -3.27 0.81
N LEU A 58 -3.99 -2.27 -0.01
CA LEU A 58 -3.07 -1.71 -1.00
C LEU A 58 -1.80 -1.14 -0.36
N PHE A 59 -1.95 -0.40 0.75
CA PHE A 59 -0.82 0.17 1.46
C PHE A 59 0.15 -0.92 1.95
N VAL A 60 -0.39 -2.00 2.53
CA VAL A 60 0.40 -3.16 2.95
C VAL A 60 1.05 -3.83 1.75
N PHE A 61 0.33 -4.04 0.66
CA PHE A 61 0.87 -4.63 -0.57
C PHE A 61 2.03 -3.83 -1.15
N VAL A 62 1.88 -2.50 -1.26
CA VAL A 62 2.96 -1.60 -1.69
C VAL A 62 4.11 -1.61 -0.68
N GLY A 63 3.82 -1.72 0.62
CA GLY A 63 4.82 -1.87 1.66
C GLY A 63 5.67 -3.13 1.49
N VAL A 64 5.03 -4.27 1.23
CA VAL A 64 5.71 -5.55 0.93
C VAL A 64 6.57 -5.43 -0.32
N LEU A 65 6.06 -4.84 -1.40
CA LEU A 65 6.84 -4.54 -2.59
C LEU A 65 8.07 -3.67 -2.27
N GLY A 66 7.91 -2.67 -1.40
CA GLY A 66 9.00 -1.83 -0.92
C GLY A 66 10.09 -2.60 -0.18
N VAL A 67 9.75 -3.65 0.56
CA VAL A 67 10.74 -4.54 1.21
C VAL A 67 11.56 -5.29 0.16
N PHE A 68 10.93 -5.82 -0.89
CA PHE A 68 11.66 -6.47 -1.98
C PHE A 68 12.60 -5.51 -2.72
N ILE A 69 12.13 -4.28 -2.99
CA ILE A 69 12.95 -3.22 -3.59
C ILE A 69 14.14 -2.90 -2.68
N HIS A 70 13.92 -2.76 -1.37
CA HIS A 70 14.98 -2.51 -0.39
C HIS A 70 16.03 -3.61 -0.41
N LEU A 71 15.62 -4.89 -0.33
CA LEU A 71 16.53 -6.03 -0.32
C LEU A 71 17.32 -6.14 -1.64
N ALA A 72 16.67 -5.90 -2.78
CA ALA A 72 17.34 -5.90 -4.08
C ALA A 72 18.39 -4.78 -4.18
N LEU A 73 18.05 -3.57 -3.72
CA LEU A 73 18.98 -2.44 -3.70
C LEU A 73 20.13 -2.64 -2.72
N LEU A 74 19.84 -3.19 -1.54
CA LEU A 74 20.87 -3.52 -0.57
C LEU A 74 21.84 -4.54 -1.15
N ALA A 75 21.33 -5.61 -1.77
CA ALA A 75 22.17 -6.61 -2.43
C ALA A 75 23.01 -5.99 -3.56
N LEU A 76 22.41 -5.15 -4.41
CA LEU A 76 23.14 -4.44 -5.46
C LEU A 76 24.25 -3.55 -4.90
N LEU A 77 23.92 -2.66 -3.95
CA LEU A 77 24.86 -1.68 -3.40
C LEU A 77 25.97 -2.34 -2.59
N TYR A 78 25.65 -3.37 -1.79
CA TYR A 78 26.60 -4.02 -0.89
C TYR A 78 27.41 -5.12 -1.58
N ILE A 79 26.79 -5.97 -2.40
CA ILE A 79 27.46 -7.15 -2.98
C ILE A 79 28.10 -6.80 -4.33
N ILE A 80 27.45 -5.98 -5.17
CA ILE A 80 27.92 -5.73 -6.54
C ILE A 80 28.74 -4.45 -6.62
N ILE A 81 28.27 -3.37 -5.98
CA ILE A 81 28.95 -2.06 -5.99
C ILE A 81 29.94 -1.95 -4.82
N GLU A 82 29.89 -2.88 -3.85
CA GLU A 82 30.81 -2.97 -2.72
C GLU A 82 30.87 -1.70 -1.82
N ILE A 83 29.75 -0.97 -1.74
CA ILE A 83 29.62 0.15 -0.81
C ILE A 83 29.55 -0.39 0.63
N PRO A 84 30.21 0.24 1.62
CA PRO A 84 30.16 -0.19 3.02
C PRO A 84 28.72 -0.39 3.51
N PHE A 85 28.50 -1.44 4.32
CA PHE A 85 27.16 -1.90 4.72
C PHE A 85 26.24 -0.79 5.20
N TYR A 86 26.70 0.07 6.11
CA TYR A 86 25.89 1.18 6.63
C TYR A 86 25.50 2.19 5.54
N GLY A 87 26.40 2.46 4.59
CA GLY A 87 26.12 3.31 3.42
C GLY A 87 25.09 2.67 2.48
N SER A 88 25.28 1.40 2.17
CA SER A 88 24.34 0.59 1.36
C SER A 88 22.95 0.52 2.01
N GLN A 89 22.89 0.28 3.33
CA GLN A 89 21.66 0.24 4.11
C GLN A 89 20.92 1.59 4.07
N ALA A 90 21.63 2.70 4.29
CA ALA A 90 21.04 4.03 4.28
C ALA A 90 20.50 4.39 2.88
N LEU A 91 21.29 4.17 1.83
CA LEU A 91 20.88 4.44 0.43
C LEU A 91 19.70 3.55 0.01
N ALA A 92 19.77 2.24 0.26
CA ALA A 92 18.69 1.31 -0.05
C ALA A 92 17.40 1.68 0.70
N THR A 93 17.49 2.09 1.97
CA THR A 93 16.34 2.54 2.75
C THR A 93 15.71 3.79 2.14
N LEU A 94 16.53 4.79 1.81
CA LEU A 94 16.04 6.06 1.26
C LEU A 94 15.36 5.89 -0.11
N ILE A 95 15.98 5.10 -0.99
CA ILE A 95 15.41 4.79 -2.31
C ILE A 95 14.13 3.96 -2.15
N ALA A 96 14.12 2.95 -1.28
CA ALA A 96 12.93 2.13 -1.04
C ALA A 96 11.77 2.95 -0.45
N MET A 97 12.03 3.85 0.50
CA MET A 97 11.02 4.76 1.05
C MET A 97 10.47 5.70 -0.03
N THR A 98 11.35 6.21 -0.92
CA THR A 98 10.94 7.04 -2.05
C THR A 98 10.03 6.27 -3.02
N ALA A 99 10.43 5.04 -3.38
CA ALA A 99 9.65 4.17 -4.25
C ALA A 99 8.30 3.82 -3.61
N ASN A 100 8.28 3.51 -2.33
CA ASN A 100 7.07 3.22 -1.56
C ASN A 100 6.11 4.43 -1.56
N PHE A 101 6.62 5.65 -1.32
CA PHE A 101 5.83 6.88 -1.44
C PHE A 101 5.29 7.08 -2.86
N TYR A 102 6.13 6.89 -3.88
CA TYR A 102 5.73 7.02 -5.28
C TYR A 102 4.58 6.05 -5.63
N TYR A 103 4.72 4.77 -5.27
CA TYR A 103 3.70 3.76 -5.54
C TYR A 103 2.42 4.00 -4.73
N ASN A 104 2.53 4.42 -3.47
CA ASN A 104 1.36 4.83 -2.69
C ASN A 104 0.65 6.04 -3.31
N ASN A 105 1.39 7.06 -3.76
CA ASN A 105 0.79 8.22 -4.43
C ASN A 105 0.12 7.82 -5.75
N LYS A 106 0.73 6.90 -6.52
CA LYS A 106 0.23 6.47 -7.83
C LYS A 106 -0.98 5.53 -7.71
N PHE A 107 -0.91 4.53 -6.83
CA PHE A 107 -1.86 3.42 -6.74
C PHE A 107 -2.81 3.56 -5.55
N THR A 108 -2.29 3.67 -4.33
CA THR A 108 -3.10 3.68 -3.09
C THR A 108 -3.95 4.94 -2.95
N TYR A 109 -3.39 6.10 -3.27
CA TYR A 109 -4.03 7.42 -3.16
C TYR A 109 -4.23 8.06 -4.54
N ARG A 110 -4.58 7.25 -5.54
CA ARG A 110 -4.79 7.71 -6.92
C ARG A 110 -5.76 8.90 -7.01
N ASP A 111 -6.81 8.88 -6.19
CA ASP A 111 -7.83 9.91 -6.07
C ASP A 111 -7.33 11.20 -5.40
N ARG A 112 -6.25 11.12 -4.61
CA ARG A 112 -5.67 12.23 -3.84
C ARG A 112 -4.20 12.47 -4.18
N ARG A 113 -3.83 12.25 -5.45
CA ARG A 113 -2.43 12.35 -5.92
C ARG A 113 -1.83 13.72 -5.59
N LEU A 114 -0.74 13.70 -4.84
CA LEU A 114 0.06 14.89 -4.57
C LEU A 114 0.91 15.23 -5.80
N LYS A 115 0.94 16.51 -6.17
CA LYS A 115 1.70 17.06 -7.30
C LYS A 115 2.45 18.34 -6.90
N GLY A 116 3.51 18.68 -7.63
CA GLY A 116 4.28 19.92 -7.42
C GLY A 116 4.82 20.05 -6.00
N ARG A 117 4.63 21.22 -5.36
CA ARG A 117 5.10 21.48 -3.98
C ARG A 117 4.49 20.53 -2.94
N ALA A 118 3.25 20.07 -3.16
CA ALA A 118 2.59 19.13 -2.25
C ALA A 118 3.25 17.74 -2.27
N TYR A 119 3.85 17.34 -3.39
CA TYR A 119 4.59 16.08 -3.51
C TYR A 119 5.80 16.07 -2.57
N PHE A 120 6.61 17.13 -2.56
CA PHE A 120 7.79 17.22 -1.70
C PHE A 120 7.44 17.33 -0.22
N LYS A 121 6.41 18.12 0.13
CA LYS A 121 5.90 18.15 1.51
C LYS A 121 5.38 16.79 1.95
N GLY A 122 4.64 16.11 1.08
CA GLY A 122 4.14 14.77 1.32
C GLY A 122 5.27 13.77 1.54
N LEU A 123 6.29 13.79 0.71
CA LEU A 123 7.47 12.92 0.83
C LEU A 123 8.18 13.11 2.17
N LEU A 124 8.41 14.37 2.58
CA LEU A 124 9.04 14.65 3.87
C LEU A 124 8.17 14.16 5.04
N SER A 125 6.85 14.40 4.98
CA SER A 125 5.92 13.90 6.00
C SER A 125 5.92 12.37 6.07
N PHE A 126 6.06 11.70 4.93
CA PHE A 126 6.12 10.26 4.82
C PHE A 126 7.39 9.69 5.45
N TYR A 127 8.54 10.34 5.24
CA TYR A 127 9.79 9.94 5.90
C TYR A 127 9.72 10.05 7.42
N VAL A 128 9.13 11.13 7.93
CA VAL A 128 8.94 11.31 9.38
C VAL A 128 7.99 10.24 9.92
N ALA A 129 6.84 10.05 9.27
CA ALA A 129 5.87 9.03 9.64
C ALA A 129 6.48 7.62 9.69
N CYS A 130 7.16 7.21 8.62
CA CYS A 130 7.78 5.89 8.55
C CYS A 130 8.92 5.70 9.55
N SER A 131 9.68 6.75 9.87
CA SER A 131 10.71 6.68 10.92
C SER A 131 10.09 6.41 12.29
N ILE A 132 9.00 7.10 12.62
CA ILE A 132 8.24 6.86 13.87
C ILE A 132 7.64 5.45 13.87
N GLY A 133 7.05 5.01 12.76
CA GLY A 133 6.49 3.67 12.65
C GLY A 133 7.55 2.57 12.78
N ALA A 134 8.75 2.78 12.24
CA ALA A 134 9.88 1.86 12.41
C ALA A 134 10.33 1.79 13.88
N PHE A 135 10.38 2.93 14.58
CA PHE A 135 10.64 2.96 16.01
C PHE A 135 9.56 2.20 16.80
N MET A 136 8.28 2.43 16.51
CA MET A 136 7.18 1.70 17.16
C MET A 136 7.24 0.19 16.90
N ASN A 137 7.51 -0.24 15.66
CA ASN A 137 7.72 -1.64 15.32
C ASN A 137 8.81 -2.25 16.21
N PHE A 138 9.99 -1.63 16.25
CA PHE A 138 11.11 -2.10 17.06
C PHE A 138 10.75 -2.18 18.55
N GLN A 139 10.11 -1.15 19.11
CA GLN A 139 9.75 -1.12 20.53
C GLN A 139 8.72 -2.19 20.90
N ILE A 140 7.71 -2.43 20.06
CA ILE A 140 6.69 -3.45 20.29
C ILE A 140 7.28 -4.85 20.14
N ALA A 141 8.08 -5.07 19.10
CA ALA A 141 8.77 -6.35 18.91
C ALA A 141 9.68 -6.67 20.09
N LYS A 142 10.43 -5.68 20.60
CA LYS A 142 11.25 -5.83 21.80
C LYS A 142 10.41 -6.15 23.03
N PHE A 143 9.36 -5.38 23.30
CA PHE A 143 8.49 -5.60 24.45
C PHE A 143 7.88 -7.02 24.46
N LEU A 144 7.42 -7.51 23.30
CA LEU A 144 6.89 -8.86 23.17
C LEU A 144 7.97 -9.94 23.34
N PHE A 145 9.17 -9.70 22.80
CA PHE A 145 10.31 -10.60 22.98
C PHE A 145 10.73 -10.70 24.45
N ASP A 146 10.74 -9.57 25.18
CA ASP A 146 11.02 -9.53 26.62
C ASP A 146 9.93 -10.23 27.47
N LEU A 147 8.75 -10.51 26.89
CA LEU A 147 7.67 -11.33 27.47
C LEU A 147 7.73 -12.81 27.03
N ASP A 148 8.90 -13.30 26.60
CA ASP A 148 9.12 -14.66 26.10
C ASP A 148 8.27 -15.05 24.86
N THR A 149 7.78 -14.06 24.10
CA THR A 149 7.11 -14.33 22.82
C THR A 149 8.16 -14.81 21.80
N PRO A 150 7.88 -15.87 21.02
CA PRO A 150 8.80 -16.33 19.97
C PRO A 150 9.21 -15.18 19.03
N TRP A 151 10.51 -15.05 18.76
CA TRP A 151 11.05 -13.94 17.96
C TRP A 151 10.35 -13.67 16.62
N PRO A 152 9.90 -14.68 15.84
CA PRO A 152 9.22 -14.40 14.57
C PRO A 152 7.85 -13.76 14.81
N LEU A 153 7.16 -14.19 15.86
CA LEU A 153 5.84 -13.70 16.22
C LEU A 153 5.93 -12.28 16.80
N ALA A 154 6.91 -12.02 17.67
CA ALA A 154 7.17 -10.70 18.21
C ALA A 154 7.48 -9.68 17.10
N GLY A 155 8.36 -10.04 16.15
CA GLY A 155 8.67 -9.21 14.99
C GLY A 155 7.47 -8.97 14.06
N PHE A 156 6.65 -10.00 13.82
CA PHE A 156 5.45 -9.89 13.01
C PHE A 156 4.41 -8.96 13.64
N LEU A 157 4.15 -9.09 14.94
CA LEU A 157 3.22 -8.22 15.66
C LEU A 157 3.70 -6.77 15.72
N GLY A 158 5.00 -6.55 15.92
CA GLY A 158 5.62 -5.23 15.79
C GLY A 158 5.40 -4.63 14.40
N LEU A 159 5.62 -5.42 13.34
CA LEU A 159 5.41 -4.99 11.97
C LEU A 159 3.94 -4.64 11.72
N LEU A 160 2.99 -5.44 12.20
CA LEU A 160 1.56 -5.17 12.07
C LEU A 160 1.17 -3.83 12.70
N VAL A 161 1.58 -3.59 13.95
CA VAL A 161 1.23 -2.33 14.63
C VAL A 161 1.92 -1.14 13.96
N GLY A 162 3.18 -1.28 13.56
CA GLY A 162 3.90 -0.25 12.80
C GLY A 162 3.23 0.06 11.46
N SER A 163 2.73 -0.94 10.75
CA SER A 163 1.98 -0.77 9.50
C SER A 163 0.64 -0.06 9.70
N VAL A 164 -0.11 -0.39 10.76
CA VAL A 164 -1.37 0.29 11.11
C VAL A 164 -1.10 1.76 11.44
N TRP A 165 -0.08 2.04 12.25
CA TRP A 165 0.37 3.41 12.55
C TRP A 165 0.73 4.16 11.27
N ASN A 166 1.61 3.59 10.44
CA ASN A 166 2.05 4.20 9.19
C ASN A 166 0.89 4.51 8.26
N TYR A 167 -0.07 3.59 8.11
CA TYR A 167 -1.27 3.85 7.33
C TYR A 167 -2.13 4.97 7.93
N GLY A 168 -2.40 4.92 9.23
CA GLY A 168 -3.25 5.90 9.91
C GLY A 168 -2.69 7.32 9.81
N ILE A 169 -1.39 7.48 10.10
CA ILE A 169 -0.74 8.80 10.06
C ILE A 169 -0.63 9.32 8.63
N THR A 170 -0.22 8.48 7.67
CA THR A 170 -0.01 8.95 6.29
C THR A 170 -1.33 9.19 5.56
N SER A 171 -2.37 8.40 5.81
CA SER A 171 -3.71 8.62 5.24
C SER A 171 -4.34 9.93 5.73
N THR A 172 -4.04 10.34 6.97
CA THR A 172 -4.62 11.53 7.59
C THR A 172 -3.80 12.79 7.30
N PHE A 173 -2.48 12.73 7.47
CA PHE A 173 -1.58 13.89 7.39
C PHE A 173 -0.89 14.05 6.04
N THR A 174 -0.52 12.96 5.36
CA THR A 174 0.16 13.04 4.06
C THR A 174 -0.84 13.21 2.92
N TRP A 175 -1.92 12.43 2.92
CA TRP A 175 -2.96 12.44 1.90
C TRP A 175 -4.31 12.93 2.42
N THR A 176 -4.32 14.14 2.97
CA THR A 176 -5.54 14.82 3.42
C THR A 176 -6.50 15.04 2.26
N SER A 177 -7.76 14.64 2.44
CA SER A 177 -8.84 14.94 1.49
C SER A 177 -9.15 16.42 1.55
N ASN A 178 -8.54 17.24 0.69
CA ASN A 178 -9.15 18.52 0.38
C ASN A 178 -10.40 18.22 -0.46
N LYS A 179 -11.55 18.08 0.21
CA LYS A 179 -12.82 18.38 -0.44
C LYS A 179 -12.86 19.90 -0.59
N THR A 180 -12.24 20.41 -1.65
CA THR A 180 -12.65 21.70 -2.19
C THR A 180 -14.00 21.46 -2.84
N HIS A 181 -15.06 21.77 -2.09
CA HIS A 181 -16.34 22.12 -2.68
C HIS A 181 -16.10 23.40 -3.47
N ASP A 182 -16.08 23.29 -4.80
CA ASP A 182 -16.35 24.37 -5.74
C ASP A 182 -17.29 23.81 -6.81
#